data_AF-Q4CX54-F1
#
_entry.id   AF-Q4CX54-F1
#
_cell.length_a   1.000
_cell.length_b   1.000
_cell.length_c   1.000
_cell.angle_alpha   90.00
_cell.angle_beta   90.00
_cell.angle_gamma   90.00
#
_symmetry.space_group_name_H-M   'P 1'
#
loop_
_entity.id
_entity.type
_entity.pdbx_description
1 polymer ?
#
loop_
_entity_poly.entity_id
_entity_poly.type
_entity_poly.pdbx_seq_one_letter_code
_entity_poly.pdbx_strand_id
1 'polypeptide(L)'
;MSGRPEEGLYGNLESQSSNVSQGGRRRTRSEFEGDTDYSSTTRRRLEGIYRPQWTMSSTVEDILLEGSTNRTEMKLNDFLRSNLGEEWVVERNGNVTMGMFVLRPTMFINDSEILGLITASPSYQELERELKREQEERKILLEAIYKLRREGVYFLWQWREYEGRDTLTPLASGKLNGLLAEIQKEERREADERAKREEEKLIREAEARVRQEAEERVRRREAEMKFTMSTNIEDVLFQGGVRVKDIKLNDFLLLEMEGKGIVDTNRSVLLEEFFNEPTEYIHDARVLNGMKTTVRYLKMGRAVMKEVDMEKVARMLHEKGVVSLEQWRNYEGKDTVSPLAKGTLDAALSRVQTSTSVVKSNGAGGIVRVCVQC
;
A
#
# COMPACT_ATOMS: atom_id res chain seq x y z
N MET A 1 37.41 -41.96 -16.93
CA MET A 1 38.23 -41.08 -17.79
C MET A 1 37.77 -39.65 -17.56
N SER A 2 38.72 -38.76 -17.23
CA SER A 2 38.64 -37.34 -16.81
C SER A 2 37.68 -37.02 -15.64
N GLY A 3 38.08 -36.77 -14.38
CA GLY A 3 39.31 -36.20 -13.79
C GLY A 3 39.16 -34.66 -13.67
N ARG A 4 39.27 -33.96 -12.54
CA ARG A 4 39.62 -34.23 -11.13
C ARG A 4 39.31 -32.92 -10.31
N PRO A 5 38.98 -32.98 -9.01
CA PRO A 5 38.70 -31.81 -8.14
C PRO A 5 39.83 -31.49 -7.13
N GLU A 6 39.55 -30.52 -6.25
CA GLU A 6 40.15 -30.17 -4.93
C GLU A 6 41.32 -29.16 -4.83
N GLU A 7 41.12 -28.19 -3.91
CA GLU A 7 41.97 -27.72 -2.80
C GLU A 7 41.45 -26.31 -2.38
N GLY A 8 40.99 -25.97 -1.16
CA GLY A 8 41.17 -26.54 0.17
C GLY A 8 42.09 -25.64 1.02
N LEU A 9 41.63 -25.27 2.24
CA LEU A 9 42.39 -24.73 3.41
C LEU A 9 42.49 -23.18 3.56
N TYR A 10 42.44 -22.55 4.74
CA TYR A 10 41.92 -22.83 6.10
C TYR A 10 42.20 -21.60 7.00
N GLY A 11 41.36 -21.38 8.04
CA GLY A 11 41.71 -20.76 9.34
C GLY A 11 41.68 -19.22 9.45
N ASN A 12 41.31 -18.56 10.55
CA ASN A 12 40.87 -18.89 11.92
C ASN A 12 40.20 -17.60 12.47
N LEU A 13 39.01 -17.61 13.11
CA LEU A 13 38.75 -17.79 14.55
C LEU A 13 39.55 -16.85 15.47
N GLU A 14 38.88 -15.86 16.09
CA GLU A 14 38.77 -15.76 17.56
C GLU A 14 37.85 -14.61 18.04
N SER A 15 37.05 -14.95 19.05
CA SER A 15 36.02 -14.15 19.72
C SER A 15 36.52 -13.70 21.10
N GLN A 16 36.26 -12.46 21.56
CA GLN A 16 36.09 -12.04 22.98
C GLN A 16 35.40 -10.64 23.00
N SER A 17 34.17 -10.44 23.48
CA SER A 17 33.67 -10.36 24.87
C SER A 17 33.86 -9.00 25.58
N SER A 18 32.71 -8.39 25.94
CA SER A 18 32.37 -7.69 27.20
C SER A 18 32.36 -6.15 27.32
N ASN A 19 31.18 -5.68 27.78
CA ASN A 19 30.89 -4.65 28.80
C ASN A 19 30.90 -3.13 28.49
N VAL A 20 29.67 -2.61 28.33
CA VAL A 20 29.01 -1.56 29.15
C VAL A 20 29.87 -0.39 29.67
N SER A 21 29.63 0.83 29.17
CA SER A 21 29.14 1.99 29.95
C SER A 21 29.19 3.32 29.19
N GLN A 22 28.06 4.04 29.29
CA GLN A 22 27.96 5.48 29.52
C GLN A 22 28.62 6.49 28.54
N GLY A 23 27.73 7.22 27.85
CA GLY A 23 27.62 8.65 28.08
C GLY A 23 28.52 9.58 27.28
N GLY A 24 27.88 10.58 26.67
CA GLY A 24 28.45 11.92 26.67
C GLY A 24 29.28 12.34 25.46
N ARG A 25 28.54 12.86 24.47
CA ARG A 25 28.68 14.23 23.97
C ARG A 25 29.98 14.62 23.20
N ARG A 26 29.70 15.04 21.96
CA ARG A 26 30.36 16.04 21.08
C ARG A 26 31.41 15.57 20.07
N ARG A 27 31.15 16.05 18.84
CA ARG A 27 32.00 16.40 17.68
C ARG A 27 31.49 15.60 16.45
N THR A 28 31.23 16.17 15.28
CA THR A 28 31.89 17.30 14.60
C THR A 28 30.91 17.89 13.58
N ARG A 29 30.80 19.22 13.52
CA ARG A 29 30.12 19.97 12.46
C ARG A 29 31.05 19.98 11.25
N SER A 30 30.64 19.34 10.15
CA SER A 30 31.30 19.46 8.84
C SER A 30 30.32 20.12 7.88
N GLU A 31 30.80 21.18 7.27
CA GLU A 31 30.19 21.93 6.18
C GLU A 31 30.24 21.06 4.92
N PHE A 32 29.12 20.90 4.23
CA PHE A 32 29.10 20.59 2.80
C PHE A 32 27.92 21.32 2.18
N GLU A 33 28.26 21.96 1.07
CA GLU A 33 27.49 22.89 0.27
C GLU A 33 26.24 22.25 -0.33
N GLY A 34 25.32 23.13 -0.70
CA GLY A 34 24.01 22.77 -1.20
C GLY A 34 24.06 22.08 -2.55
N ASP A 35 23.25 21.04 -2.69
CA ASP A 35 22.48 20.86 -3.90
C ASP A 35 21.15 20.22 -3.49
N THR A 36 20.11 21.04 -3.45
CA THR A 36 18.76 20.57 -3.12
C THR A 36 18.26 19.82 -4.33
N ASP A 37 18.37 18.51 -4.28
CA ASP A 37 17.75 17.60 -5.23
C ASP A 37 16.22 17.73 -5.09
N TYR A 38 15.64 18.70 -5.82
CA TYR A 38 14.21 18.90 -5.94
C TYR A 38 13.62 17.66 -6.60
N SER A 39 13.21 16.71 -5.76
CA SER A 39 12.49 15.49 -6.09
C SER A 39 11.52 15.71 -7.25
N SER A 40 11.57 14.81 -8.24
CA SER A 40 10.66 14.75 -9.40
C SER A 40 9.17 14.89 -9.03
N THR A 41 8.81 14.56 -7.79
CA THR A 41 7.47 14.71 -7.22
C THR A 41 7.07 16.18 -6.98
N THR A 42 8.01 17.03 -6.57
CA THR A 42 7.78 18.48 -6.37
C THR A 42 7.66 19.19 -7.71
N ARG A 43 8.46 18.79 -8.71
CA ARG A 43 8.36 19.35 -10.07
C ARG A 43 7.02 19.00 -10.75
N ARG A 44 6.54 17.75 -10.63
CA ARG A 44 5.20 17.36 -11.10
C ARG A 44 4.07 18.09 -10.37
N ARG A 45 4.21 18.34 -9.06
CA ARG A 45 3.26 19.17 -8.30
C ARG A 45 3.27 20.63 -8.72
N LEU A 46 4.43 21.21 -8.98
CA LEU A 46 4.56 22.61 -9.45
C LEU A 46 4.08 22.78 -10.89
N GLU A 47 4.39 21.86 -11.80
CA GLU A 47 3.86 21.88 -13.19
C GLU A 47 2.33 21.69 -13.21
N GLY A 48 1.75 20.95 -12.25
CA GLY A 48 0.30 20.84 -12.07
C GLY A 48 -0.39 22.08 -11.50
N ILE A 49 0.34 23.01 -10.86
CA ILE A 49 -0.22 24.26 -10.31
C ILE A 49 -0.42 25.32 -11.40
N TYR A 50 0.34 25.26 -12.51
CA TYR A 50 0.30 26.26 -13.58
C TYR A 50 -0.47 25.84 -14.84
N ARG A 51 -0.94 24.60 -14.93
CA ARG A 51 -1.87 24.18 -15.99
C ARG A 51 -3.29 24.56 -15.60
N PRO A 52 -4.10 25.20 -16.47
CA PRO A 52 -5.52 25.35 -16.22
C PRO A 52 -6.13 23.98 -15.92
N GLN A 53 -6.73 23.82 -14.74
CA GLN A 53 -7.45 22.59 -14.37
C GLN A 53 -8.79 22.57 -15.13
N TRP A 54 -8.73 22.13 -16.38
CA TRP A 54 -9.93 21.92 -17.17
C TRP A 54 -10.77 20.80 -16.57
N THR A 55 -12.06 21.07 -16.44
CA THR A 55 -13.05 20.13 -15.91
C THR A 55 -14.13 19.91 -16.96
N MET A 56 -15.02 18.94 -16.74
CA MET A 56 -16.19 18.73 -17.60
C MET A 56 -17.08 19.99 -17.70
N SER A 57 -17.06 20.88 -16.69
CA SER A 57 -17.75 22.17 -16.67
C SER A 57 -17.00 23.33 -17.33
N SER A 58 -15.80 23.11 -17.88
CA SER A 58 -15.06 24.15 -18.58
C SER A 58 -15.72 24.49 -19.91
N THR A 59 -15.66 25.77 -20.31
CA THR A 59 -16.27 26.21 -21.55
C THR A 59 -15.42 25.80 -22.75
N VAL A 60 -16.08 25.45 -23.86
CA VAL A 60 -15.38 25.12 -25.11
C VAL A 60 -14.63 26.34 -25.67
N GLU A 61 -15.10 27.55 -25.37
CA GLU A 61 -14.46 28.80 -25.79
C GLU A 61 -13.11 29.00 -25.09
N ASP A 62 -13.09 28.90 -23.76
CA ASP A 62 -11.85 29.07 -22.99
C ASP A 62 -10.81 28.01 -23.41
N ILE A 63 -11.25 26.77 -23.63
CA ILE A 63 -10.41 25.68 -24.11
C ILE A 63 -9.85 25.96 -25.52
N LEU A 64 -10.71 26.38 -26.45
CA LEU A 64 -10.29 26.59 -27.84
C LEU A 64 -9.36 27.80 -27.98
N LEU A 65 -9.62 28.87 -27.21
CA LEU A 65 -8.84 30.10 -27.22
C LEU A 65 -7.63 30.07 -26.27
N GLU A 66 -7.42 28.98 -25.53
CA GLU A 66 -6.24 28.80 -24.68
C GLU A 66 -4.95 29.02 -25.47
N GLY A 67 -4.09 29.91 -24.95
CA GLY A 67 -2.79 30.24 -25.52
C GLY A 67 -2.79 31.21 -26.71
N SER A 68 -3.96 31.71 -27.15
CA SER A 68 -4.07 32.53 -28.37
C SER A 68 -3.58 33.98 -28.25
N THR A 69 -3.13 34.44 -27.07
CA THR A 69 -2.84 35.85 -26.77
C THR A 69 -1.37 36.25 -26.86
N ASN A 70 -0.42 35.33 -26.73
CA ASN A 70 0.92 35.72 -26.26
C ASN A 70 1.78 36.52 -27.25
N ARG A 71 1.65 36.34 -28.57
CA ARG A 71 2.51 37.08 -29.53
C ARG A 71 1.91 38.38 -30.04
N THR A 72 0.59 38.52 -29.99
CA THR A 72 -0.08 39.74 -30.46
C THR A 72 0.25 40.96 -29.60
N GLU A 73 0.78 40.75 -28.39
CA GLU A 73 1.17 41.78 -27.44
C GLU A 73 2.58 42.34 -27.65
N MET A 74 3.46 41.65 -28.40
CA MET A 74 4.82 42.13 -28.70
C MET A 74 4.77 43.52 -29.32
N LYS A 75 5.55 44.47 -28.78
CA LYS A 75 5.61 45.84 -29.30
C LYS A 75 6.63 45.99 -30.42
N LEU A 76 6.41 46.95 -31.30
CA LEU A 76 7.33 47.29 -32.39
C LEU A 76 8.72 47.64 -31.85
N ASN A 77 8.83 48.45 -30.81
CA ASN A 77 10.14 48.79 -30.24
C ASN A 77 10.84 47.58 -29.59
N ASP A 78 10.09 46.60 -29.07
CA ASP A 78 10.69 45.38 -28.53
C ASP A 78 11.31 44.54 -29.67
N PHE A 79 10.60 44.45 -30.81
CA PHE A 79 11.11 43.81 -32.02
C PHE A 79 12.34 44.53 -32.58
N LEU A 80 12.28 45.86 -32.72
CA LEU A 80 13.39 46.65 -33.26
C LEU A 80 14.63 46.57 -32.37
N ARG A 81 14.47 46.69 -31.04
CA ARG A 81 15.59 46.54 -30.09
C ARG A 81 16.24 45.17 -30.16
N SER A 82 15.44 44.11 -30.25
CA SER A 82 15.96 42.74 -30.28
C SER A 82 16.62 42.34 -31.60
N ASN A 83 16.26 42.98 -32.72
CA ASN A 83 16.72 42.57 -34.06
C ASN A 83 17.64 43.57 -34.76
N LEU A 84 17.48 44.87 -34.51
CA LEU A 84 18.18 45.95 -35.22
C LEU A 84 19.03 46.83 -34.27
N GLY A 85 18.80 46.76 -32.97
CA GLY A 85 19.53 47.52 -31.95
C GLY A 85 18.79 48.77 -31.46
N GLU A 86 19.33 49.42 -30.42
CA GLU A 86 18.69 50.55 -29.74
C GLU A 86 18.52 51.80 -30.62
N GLU A 87 19.30 51.93 -31.69
CA GLU A 87 19.27 53.08 -32.61
C GLU A 87 17.96 53.19 -33.40
N TRP A 88 17.22 52.08 -33.54
CA TRP A 88 16.03 51.99 -34.39
C TRP A 88 14.70 52.23 -33.65
N VAL A 89 14.74 52.64 -32.39
CA VAL A 89 13.53 52.82 -31.57
C VAL A 89 12.67 53.97 -32.13
N VAL A 90 11.41 53.69 -32.45
CA VAL A 90 10.45 54.72 -32.89
C VAL A 90 9.87 55.49 -31.70
N GLU A 91 9.48 56.74 -31.93
CA GLU A 91 8.85 57.61 -30.92
C GLU A 91 7.61 56.95 -30.27
N ARG A 92 7.21 57.43 -29.08
CA ARG A 92 6.15 56.81 -28.26
C ARG A 92 4.85 56.53 -29.03
N ASN A 93 4.49 57.37 -30.01
CA ASN A 93 3.29 57.21 -30.82
C ASN A 93 3.42 56.14 -31.92
N GLY A 94 4.64 55.73 -32.28
CA GLY A 94 4.93 54.65 -33.22
C GLY A 94 5.05 53.27 -32.57
N ASN A 95 5.13 53.18 -31.24
CA ASN A 95 5.32 51.91 -30.51
C ASN A 95 4.03 51.07 -30.39
N VAL A 96 3.50 50.66 -31.54
CA VAL A 96 2.31 49.81 -31.64
C VAL A 96 2.63 48.34 -31.40
N THR A 97 1.59 47.50 -31.28
CA THR A 97 1.81 46.04 -31.31
C THR A 97 2.26 45.61 -32.70
N MET A 98 3.09 44.57 -32.77
CA MET A 98 3.52 43.98 -34.04
C MET A 98 2.32 43.51 -34.88
N GLY A 99 1.24 43.07 -34.22
CA GLY A 99 -0.05 42.81 -34.83
C GLY A 99 -0.56 43.96 -35.70
N MET A 100 -0.53 45.18 -35.16
CA MET A 100 -0.98 46.39 -35.86
C MET A 100 0.03 46.84 -36.92
N PHE A 101 1.33 46.75 -36.62
CA PHE A 101 2.39 47.11 -37.55
C PHE A 101 2.33 46.26 -38.83
N VAL A 102 2.24 44.93 -38.71
CA VAL A 102 2.17 44.02 -39.87
C VAL A 102 0.96 44.29 -40.77
N LEU A 103 -0.18 44.69 -40.20
CA LEU A 103 -1.38 45.00 -40.99
C LEU A 103 -1.20 46.24 -41.86
N ARG A 104 -0.51 47.27 -41.36
CA ARG A 104 -0.31 48.55 -42.08
C ARG A 104 1.05 49.18 -41.75
N PRO A 105 2.17 48.62 -42.24
CA PRO A 105 3.50 49.09 -41.85
C PRO A 105 3.76 50.56 -42.22
N THR A 106 3.25 50.98 -43.37
CA THR A 106 3.35 52.34 -43.91
C THR A 106 2.60 53.40 -43.08
N MET A 107 1.75 53.00 -42.12
CA MET A 107 1.10 53.94 -41.19
C MET A 107 2.03 54.36 -40.04
N PHE A 108 3.07 53.56 -39.77
CA PHE A 108 3.96 53.74 -38.62
C PHE A 108 5.37 54.12 -39.04
N ILE A 109 5.82 53.66 -40.22
CA ILE A 109 7.12 53.99 -40.80
C ILE A 109 6.88 54.47 -42.24
N ASN A 110 7.07 55.77 -42.46
CA ASN A 110 6.86 56.42 -43.77
C ASN A 110 8.11 56.36 -44.66
N ASP A 111 9.29 56.14 -44.05
CA ASP A 111 10.54 55.99 -44.78
C ASP A 111 10.59 54.64 -45.48
N SER A 112 10.57 54.67 -46.82
CA SER A 112 10.55 53.47 -47.66
C SER A 112 11.83 52.66 -47.58
N GLU A 113 12.99 53.28 -47.32
CA GLU A 113 14.26 52.56 -47.21
C GLU A 113 14.30 51.79 -45.88
N ILE A 114 13.94 52.45 -44.78
CA ILE A 114 13.87 51.82 -43.45
C ILE A 114 12.83 50.70 -43.43
N LEU A 115 11.63 50.95 -43.99
CA LEU A 115 10.59 49.94 -44.06
C LEU A 115 11.00 48.75 -44.94
N GLY A 116 11.70 49.01 -46.04
CA GLY A 116 12.27 47.97 -46.90
C GLY A 116 13.28 47.09 -46.16
N LEU A 117 14.18 47.69 -45.37
CA LEU A 117 15.15 46.94 -44.55
C LEU A 117 14.46 46.08 -43.48
N ILE A 118 13.47 46.62 -42.77
CA ILE A 118 12.72 45.88 -41.74
C ILE A 118 11.98 44.70 -42.39
N THR A 119 11.23 44.95 -43.46
CA THR A 119 10.40 43.91 -44.09
C THR A 119 11.20 42.86 -44.86
N ALA A 120 12.42 43.20 -45.31
CA ALA A 120 13.36 42.26 -45.89
C ALA A 120 14.09 41.41 -44.83
N SER A 121 14.07 41.79 -43.55
CA SER A 121 14.72 41.03 -42.48
C SER A 121 14.10 39.64 -42.31
N PRO A 122 14.90 38.56 -42.21
CA PRO A 122 14.39 37.23 -41.92
C PRO A 122 13.53 37.15 -40.66
N SER A 123 13.89 37.89 -39.60
CA SER A 123 13.16 37.87 -38.33
C SER A 123 11.78 38.53 -38.44
N TYR A 124 11.65 39.59 -39.24
CA TYR A 124 10.35 40.19 -39.52
C TYR A 124 9.48 39.23 -40.33
N GLN A 125 10.03 38.61 -41.37
CA GLN A 125 9.27 37.67 -42.20
C GLN A 125 8.81 36.44 -41.41
N GLU A 126 9.63 35.93 -40.49
CA GLU A 126 9.25 34.85 -39.59
C GLU A 126 8.10 35.27 -38.66
N LEU A 127 8.25 36.41 -37.99
CA LEU A 127 7.22 36.96 -37.12
C LEU A 127 5.91 37.24 -37.88
N GLU A 128 5.99 37.80 -39.08
CA GLU A 128 4.83 38.04 -39.95
C GLU A 128 4.12 36.72 -40.30
N ARG A 129 4.88 35.69 -40.68
CA ARG A 129 4.32 34.35 -40.96
C ARG A 129 3.69 33.73 -39.72
N GLU A 130 4.28 33.90 -38.55
CA GLU A 130 3.72 33.45 -37.27
C GLU A 130 2.43 34.16 -36.94
N LEU A 131 2.41 35.49 -37.01
CA LEU A 131 1.23 36.29 -36.74
C LEU A 131 0.09 35.97 -37.72
N LYS A 132 0.38 35.81 -39.01
CA LYS A 132 -0.62 35.40 -40.02
C LYS A 132 -1.17 34.00 -39.73
N ARG A 133 -0.33 33.05 -39.32
CA ARG A 133 -0.77 31.71 -38.90
C ARG A 133 -1.67 31.78 -37.67
N GLU A 134 -1.27 32.50 -36.63
CA GLU A 134 -2.06 32.68 -35.41
C GLU A 134 -3.41 33.36 -35.70
N GLN A 135 -3.45 34.34 -36.61
CA GLN A 135 -4.70 34.98 -37.03
C GLN A 135 -5.64 34.00 -37.74
N GLU A 136 -5.12 33.17 -38.65
CA GLU A 136 -5.94 32.16 -39.34
C GLU A 136 -6.40 31.05 -38.38
N GLU A 137 -5.53 30.58 -37.47
CA GLU A 137 -5.90 29.64 -36.42
C GLU A 137 -7.00 30.21 -35.51
N ARG A 138 -6.84 31.46 -35.05
CA ARG A 138 -7.86 32.14 -34.23
C ARG A 138 -9.17 32.28 -34.98
N LYS A 139 -9.14 32.60 -36.27
CA LYS A 139 -10.33 32.68 -37.12
C LYS A 139 -11.04 31.32 -37.23
N ILE A 140 -10.29 30.24 -37.46
CA ILE A 140 -10.81 28.86 -37.49
C ILE A 140 -11.46 28.50 -36.14
N LEU A 141 -10.79 28.82 -35.03
CA LEU A 141 -11.29 28.51 -33.69
C LEU A 141 -12.54 29.32 -33.35
N LEU A 142 -12.58 30.61 -33.71
CA LEU A 142 -13.77 31.45 -33.54
C LEU A 142 -14.95 30.94 -34.36
N GLU A 143 -14.73 30.52 -35.62
CA GLU A 143 -15.77 29.92 -36.45
C GLU A 143 -16.33 28.63 -35.81
N ALA A 144 -15.45 27.78 -35.27
CA ALA A 144 -15.85 26.60 -34.52
C ALA A 144 -16.66 26.95 -33.26
N ILE A 145 -16.26 27.97 -32.50
CA ILE A 145 -17.00 28.45 -31.32
C ILE A 145 -18.38 28.96 -31.71
N TYR A 146 -18.49 29.77 -32.77
CA TYR A 146 -19.78 30.27 -33.27
C TYR A 146 -20.70 29.12 -33.67
N LYS A 147 -20.16 28.09 -34.34
CA LYS A 147 -20.90 26.91 -34.72
C LYS A 147 -21.38 26.12 -33.49
N LEU A 148 -20.49 25.79 -32.56
CA LEU A 148 -20.83 25.10 -31.32
C LEU A 148 -21.89 25.85 -30.50
N ARG A 149 -21.79 27.18 -30.40
CA ARG A 149 -22.80 28.01 -29.73
C ARG A 149 -24.16 27.97 -30.42
N ARG A 150 -24.21 27.89 -31.77
CA ARG A 150 -25.48 27.70 -32.51
C ARG A 150 -26.09 26.33 -32.29
N GLU A 151 -25.26 25.32 -32.08
CA GLU A 151 -25.67 23.94 -31.83
C GLU A 151 -25.88 23.64 -30.33
N GLY A 152 -25.80 24.66 -29.45
CA GLY A 152 -26.07 24.53 -28.02
C GLY A 152 -24.95 23.88 -27.20
N VAL A 153 -23.74 23.77 -27.76
CA VAL A 153 -22.56 23.20 -27.08
C VAL A 153 -21.70 24.33 -26.51
N TYR A 154 -21.77 24.51 -25.20
CA TYR A 154 -21.04 25.53 -24.45
C TYR A 154 -19.94 24.94 -23.56
N PHE A 155 -20.15 23.73 -23.05
CA PHE A 155 -19.28 23.08 -22.08
C PHE A 155 -18.69 21.77 -22.60
N LEU A 156 -17.56 21.35 -22.01
CA LEU A 156 -16.87 20.12 -22.41
C LEU A 156 -17.71 18.85 -22.18
N TRP A 157 -18.56 18.81 -21.14
CA TRP A 157 -19.50 17.70 -20.94
C TRP A 157 -20.53 17.57 -22.07
N GLN A 158 -20.98 18.70 -22.64
CA GLN A 158 -21.88 18.68 -23.80
C GLN A 158 -21.13 18.21 -25.04
N TRP A 159 -19.88 18.65 -25.22
CA TRP A 159 -19.01 18.14 -26.30
C TRP A 159 -18.84 16.61 -26.23
N ARG A 160 -18.77 16.03 -25.02
CA ARG A 160 -18.69 14.57 -24.82
C ARG A 160 -19.89 13.80 -25.40
N GLU A 161 -21.05 14.42 -25.50
CA GLU A 161 -22.28 13.80 -26.01
C GLU A 161 -22.63 14.28 -27.42
N TYR A 162 -21.97 15.34 -27.88
CA TYR A 162 -22.21 15.94 -29.18
C TYR A 162 -21.78 15.01 -30.32
N GLU A 163 -22.72 14.71 -31.22
CA GLU A 163 -22.53 13.83 -32.37
C GLU A 163 -21.86 14.52 -33.56
N GLY A 164 -22.04 15.85 -33.72
CA GLY A 164 -21.56 16.63 -34.87
C GLY A 164 -20.06 16.95 -34.86
N ARG A 165 -19.21 16.15 -34.21
CA ARG A 165 -17.78 16.46 -34.00
C ARG A 165 -16.98 16.54 -35.29
N ASP A 166 -17.32 15.69 -36.26
CA ASP A 166 -16.66 15.59 -37.56
C ASP A 166 -16.93 16.81 -38.46
N THR A 167 -17.90 17.65 -38.05
CA THR A 167 -18.26 18.86 -38.77
C THR A 167 -17.38 20.06 -38.41
N LEU A 168 -16.50 19.93 -37.41
CA LEU A 168 -15.51 20.93 -37.04
C LEU A 168 -14.17 20.67 -37.70
N THR A 169 -13.40 21.73 -37.91
CA THR A 169 -12.00 21.61 -38.37
C THR A 169 -11.20 20.72 -37.42
N PRO A 170 -10.28 19.87 -37.93
CA PRO A 170 -9.45 19.00 -37.10
C PRO A 170 -8.69 19.73 -35.98
N LEU A 171 -8.33 21.01 -36.18
CA LEU A 171 -7.72 21.85 -35.16
C LEU A 171 -8.61 22.01 -33.92
N ALA A 172 -9.90 22.33 -34.12
CA ALA A 172 -10.83 22.61 -33.02
C ALA A 172 -11.26 21.32 -32.31
N SER A 173 -11.68 20.31 -33.08
CA SER A 173 -12.07 19.01 -32.52
C SER A 173 -10.88 18.31 -31.85
N GLY A 174 -9.66 18.46 -32.39
CA GLY A 174 -8.42 17.95 -31.82
C GLY A 174 -8.13 18.51 -30.42
N LYS A 175 -8.23 19.83 -30.22
CA LYS A 175 -8.05 20.47 -28.90
C LYS A 175 -9.05 19.93 -27.87
N LEU A 176 -10.34 19.91 -28.21
CA LEU A 176 -11.40 19.44 -27.30
C LEU A 176 -11.30 17.94 -26.99
N ASN A 177 -11.03 17.10 -28.00
CA ASN A 177 -10.86 15.66 -27.82
C ASN A 177 -9.59 15.32 -27.02
N GLY A 178 -8.51 16.09 -27.21
CA GLY A 178 -7.28 15.94 -26.44
C GLY A 178 -7.52 16.13 -24.94
N LEU A 179 -8.18 17.24 -24.57
CA LEU A 179 -8.53 17.49 -23.17
C LEU A 179 -9.53 16.47 -22.61
N LEU A 180 -10.55 16.10 -23.39
CA LEU A 180 -11.52 15.09 -22.97
C LEU A 180 -10.82 13.74 -22.67
N ALA A 181 -9.86 13.33 -23.49
CA ALA A 181 -9.09 12.11 -23.29
C ALA A 181 -8.20 12.18 -22.03
N GLU A 182 -7.61 13.34 -21.76
CA GLU A 182 -6.80 13.59 -20.56
C GLU A 182 -7.64 13.50 -19.28
N ILE A 183 -8.79 14.20 -19.24
CA ILE A 183 -9.71 14.16 -18.10
C ILE A 183 -10.22 12.73 -17.86
N GLN A 184 -10.66 12.02 -18.90
CA GLN A 184 -11.13 10.64 -18.75
C GLN A 184 -10.04 9.67 -18.28
N LYS A 185 -8.78 9.90 -18.68
CA LYS A 185 -7.65 9.09 -18.21
C LYS A 185 -7.43 9.30 -16.72
N GLU A 186 -7.51 10.54 -16.26
CA GLU A 186 -7.37 10.87 -14.84
C GLU A 186 -8.53 10.33 -14.01
N GLU A 187 -9.78 10.46 -14.48
CA GLU A 187 -10.97 9.88 -13.83
C GLU A 187 -10.84 8.35 -13.68
N ARG A 188 -10.35 7.65 -14.72
CA ARG A 188 -10.08 6.20 -14.65
C ARG A 188 -9.01 5.86 -13.63
N ARG A 189 -7.90 6.61 -13.61
CA ARG A 189 -6.83 6.43 -12.62
C ARG A 189 -7.35 6.58 -11.20
N GLU A 190 -8.17 7.60 -10.94
CA GLU A 190 -8.79 7.84 -9.63
C GLU A 190 -9.82 6.77 -9.26
N ALA A 191 -10.59 6.26 -10.22
CA ALA A 191 -11.52 5.15 -10.01
C ALA A 191 -10.78 3.84 -9.64
N ASP A 192 -9.72 3.51 -10.36
CA ASP A 192 -8.89 2.33 -10.08
C ASP A 192 -8.24 2.41 -8.70
N GLU A 193 -7.75 3.58 -8.30
CA GLU A 193 -7.21 3.77 -6.95
C GLU A 193 -8.29 3.67 -5.87
N ARG A 194 -9.51 4.16 -6.12
CA ARG A 194 -10.63 4.00 -5.18
C ARG A 194 -11.01 2.52 -5.03
N ALA A 195 -11.10 1.78 -6.13
CA ALA A 195 -11.39 0.35 -6.11
C ALA A 195 -10.33 -0.45 -5.31
N LYS A 196 -9.04 -0.16 -5.51
CA LYS A 196 -7.95 -0.79 -4.73
C LYS A 196 -8.08 -0.52 -3.22
N ARG A 197 -8.40 0.72 -2.84
CA ARG A 197 -8.59 1.08 -1.42
C ARG A 197 -9.78 0.34 -0.81
N GLU A 198 -10.86 0.17 -1.56
CA GLU A 198 -12.04 -0.57 -1.13
C GLU A 198 -11.75 -2.08 -0.99
N GLU A 199 -11.04 -2.67 -1.95
CA GLU A 199 -10.60 -4.07 -1.90
C GLU A 199 -9.73 -4.35 -0.67
N GLU A 200 -8.71 -3.51 -0.42
CA GLU A 200 -7.87 -3.65 0.77
C GLU A 200 -8.67 -3.51 2.08
N LYS A 201 -9.69 -2.64 2.10
CA LYS A 201 -10.57 -2.50 3.26
C LYS A 201 -11.37 -3.78 3.50
N LEU A 202 -11.95 -4.36 2.46
CA LEU A 202 -12.69 -5.62 2.54
C LEU A 202 -11.80 -6.78 2.99
N ILE A 203 -10.56 -6.87 2.49
CA ILE A 203 -9.57 -7.88 2.95
C ILE A 203 -9.31 -7.72 4.45
N ARG A 204 -9.01 -6.49 4.93
CA ARG A 204 -8.76 -6.23 6.35
C ARG A 204 -9.98 -6.56 7.22
N GLU A 205 -11.19 -6.24 6.76
CA GLU A 205 -12.43 -6.57 7.46
C GLU A 205 -12.68 -8.09 7.50
N ALA A 206 -12.41 -8.82 6.41
CA ALA A 206 -12.50 -10.27 6.36
C ALA A 206 -11.49 -10.95 7.30
N GLU A 207 -10.23 -10.51 7.29
CA GLU A 207 -9.19 -10.99 8.21
C GLU A 207 -9.55 -10.75 9.69
N ALA A 208 -10.13 -9.58 9.99
CA ALA A 208 -10.60 -9.27 11.34
C ALA A 208 -11.76 -10.16 11.78
N ARG A 209 -12.74 -10.43 10.90
CA ARG A 209 -13.83 -11.38 11.16
C ARG A 209 -13.32 -12.79 11.43
N VAL A 210 -12.40 -13.29 10.60
CA VAL A 210 -11.78 -14.62 10.81
C VAL A 210 -11.07 -14.69 12.16
N ARG A 211 -10.36 -13.64 12.56
CA ARG A 211 -9.71 -13.57 13.88
C ARG A 211 -10.72 -13.58 15.03
N GLN A 212 -11.77 -12.78 14.92
CA GLN A 212 -12.84 -12.71 15.93
C GLN A 212 -13.56 -14.06 16.07
N GLU A 213 -13.89 -14.72 14.97
CA GLU A 213 -14.50 -16.06 14.96
C GLU A 213 -13.57 -17.10 15.59
N ALA A 214 -12.27 -17.06 15.31
CA ALA A 214 -11.29 -17.95 15.93
C ALA A 214 -11.21 -17.74 17.45
N GLU A 215 -11.16 -16.48 17.91
CA GLU A 215 -11.17 -16.15 19.34
C GLU A 215 -12.49 -16.55 20.01
N GLU A 216 -13.62 -16.36 19.35
CA GLU A 216 -14.93 -16.76 19.87
C GLU A 216 -15.05 -18.29 19.96
N ARG A 217 -14.54 -19.03 18.97
CA ARG A 217 -14.48 -20.50 19.02
C ARG A 217 -13.63 -20.98 20.20
N VAL A 218 -12.49 -20.34 20.47
CA VAL A 218 -11.67 -20.63 21.66
C VAL A 218 -12.46 -20.33 22.94
N ARG A 219 -13.08 -19.15 23.05
CA ARG A 219 -13.91 -18.77 24.20
C ARG A 219 -15.08 -19.73 24.45
N ARG A 220 -15.77 -20.18 23.40
CA ARG A 220 -16.86 -21.16 23.48
C ARG A 220 -16.35 -22.51 23.98
N ARG A 221 -15.27 -23.05 23.41
CA ARG A 221 -14.64 -24.29 23.89
C ARG A 221 -14.23 -24.20 25.35
N GLU A 222 -13.62 -23.08 25.73
CA GLU A 222 -13.22 -22.82 27.12
C GLU A 222 -14.40 -22.71 28.10
N ALA A 223 -15.55 -22.22 27.65
CA ALA A 223 -16.78 -22.16 28.46
C ALA A 223 -17.51 -23.50 28.53
N GLU A 224 -17.42 -24.32 27.48
CA GLU A 224 -17.98 -25.68 27.43
C GLU A 224 -17.18 -26.66 28.30
N MET A 225 -15.89 -26.43 28.51
CA MET A 225 -15.03 -27.18 29.44
C MET A 225 -15.47 -27.00 30.90
N LYS A 226 -16.33 -27.90 31.37
CA LYS A 226 -16.78 -27.96 32.77
C LYS A 226 -15.84 -28.82 33.59
N PHE A 227 -14.78 -28.22 34.09
CA PHE A 227 -13.93 -28.86 35.09
C PHE A 227 -14.66 -28.96 36.45
N THR A 228 -14.39 -30.04 37.16
CA THR A 228 -14.81 -30.28 38.55
C THR A 228 -13.55 -30.47 39.39
N MET A 229 -13.71 -30.46 40.71
CA MET A 229 -12.57 -30.66 41.62
C MET A 229 -11.93 -32.06 41.44
N SER A 230 -12.71 -33.02 40.93
CA SER A 230 -12.28 -34.37 40.59
C SER A 230 -11.67 -34.52 39.19
N THR A 231 -11.65 -33.49 38.35
CA THR A 231 -11.06 -33.59 37.01
C THR A 231 -9.58 -33.93 37.10
N ASN A 232 -9.14 -34.88 36.27
CA ASN A 232 -7.73 -35.26 36.15
C ASN A 232 -6.89 -34.07 35.67
N ILE A 233 -5.70 -33.89 36.24
CA ILE A 233 -4.76 -32.87 35.79
C ILE A 233 -4.41 -32.99 34.30
N GLU A 234 -4.37 -34.20 33.74
CA GLU A 234 -4.13 -34.42 32.32
C GLU A 234 -5.23 -33.80 31.46
N ASP A 235 -6.50 -34.05 31.80
CA ASP A 235 -7.65 -33.47 31.09
C ASP A 235 -7.60 -31.94 31.11
N VAL A 236 -7.14 -31.36 32.21
CA VAL A 236 -6.96 -29.90 32.36
C VAL A 236 -5.80 -29.38 31.52
N LEU A 237 -4.63 -30.05 31.56
CA LEU A 237 -3.43 -29.64 30.84
C LEU A 237 -3.60 -29.74 29.31
N PHE A 238 -4.34 -30.76 28.85
CA PHE A 238 -4.61 -31.01 27.43
C PHE A 238 -5.97 -30.52 26.96
N GLN A 239 -6.76 -29.90 27.85
CA GLN A 239 -8.05 -29.28 27.55
C GLN A 239 -9.05 -30.21 26.84
N GLY A 240 -8.96 -31.52 27.09
CA GLY A 240 -9.81 -32.55 26.46
C GLY A 240 -9.77 -32.60 24.93
N GLY A 241 -8.78 -31.95 24.29
CA GLY A 241 -8.67 -31.86 22.84
C GLY A 241 -8.02 -33.09 22.21
N VAL A 242 -8.14 -33.19 20.88
CA VAL A 242 -7.30 -34.10 20.09
C VAL A 242 -5.85 -33.67 20.26
N ARG A 243 -5.00 -34.59 20.70
CA ARG A 243 -3.57 -34.39 20.88
C ARG A 243 -2.90 -34.21 19.52
N VAL A 244 -2.30 -33.05 19.29
CA VAL A 244 -1.66 -32.77 18.00
C VAL A 244 -0.44 -33.65 17.77
N LYS A 245 0.23 -34.07 18.85
CA LYS A 245 1.41 -34.94 18.77
C LYS A 245 1.09 -36.32 18.20
N ASP A 246 -0.16 -36.77 18.33
CA ASP A 246 -0.67 -38.07 17.90
C ASP A 246 -1.21 -38.07 16.45
N ILE A 247 -1.13 -36.92 15.77
CA ILE A 247 -1.45 -36.84 14.33
C ILE A 247 -0.36 -37.54 13.54
N LYS A 248 -0.73 -38.25 12.47
CA LYS A 248 0.23 -38.86 11.55
C LYS A 248 0.89 -37.81 10.66
N LEU A 249 2.18 -37.99 10.38
CA LEU A 249 2.96 -37.14 9.49
C LEU A 249 2.23 -36.91 8.16
N ASN A 250 1.81 -37.97 7.46
CA ASN A 250 1.14 -37.83 6.17
C ASN A 250 -0.18 -37.05 6.23
N ASP A 251 -0.92 -37.12 7.34
CA ASP A 251 -2.15 -36.33 7.52
C ASP A 251 -1.83 -34.84 7.65
N PHE A 252 -0.79 -34.50 8.43
CA PHE A 252 -0.30 -33.12 8.53
C PHE A 252 0.22 -32.60 7.18
N LEU A 253 1.01 -33.39 6.46
CA LEU A 253 1.56 -32.99 5.16
C LEU A 253 0.47 -32.75 4.13
N LEU A 254 -0.56 -33.60 4.11
CA LEU A 254 -1.69 -33.47 3.22
C LEU A 254 -2.53 -32.24 3.54
N LEU A 255 -2.90 -32.06 4.82
CA LEU A 255 -3.83 -31.01 5.24
C LEU A 255 -3.19 -29.62 5.31
N GLU A 256 -1.94 -29.52 5.76
CA GLU A 256 -1.30 -28.23 6.06
C GLU A 256 -0.20 -27.86 5.07
N MET A 257 0.39 -28.84 4.39
CA MET A 257 1.60 -28.66 3.56
C MET A 257 1.37 -28.93 2.05
N GLU A 258 0.11 -28.97 1.60
CA GLU A 258 -0.26 -29.19 0.19
C GLU A 258 0.29 -30.53 -0.39
N GLY A 259 0.49 -31.52 0.48
CA GLY A 259 1.08 -32.81 0.11
C GLY A 259 2.58 -32.76 -0.19
N LYS A 260 3.27 -31.65 0.06
CA LYS A 260 4.73 -31.56 -0.07
C LYS A 260 5.40 -32.44 0.98
N GLY A 261 6.32 -33.29 0.53
CA GLY A 261 7.10 -34.17 1.40
C GLY A 261 6.37 -35.42 1.88
N ILE A 262 5.21 -35.77 1.29
CA ILE A 262 4.51 -37.03 1.59
C ILE A 262 5.50 -38.19 1.51
N VAL A 263 5.57 -38.97 2.59
CA VAL A 263 6.41 -40.15 2.68
C VAL A 263 5.58 -41.40 2.38
N ASP A 264 6.25 -42.50 2.03
CA ASP A 264 5.60 -43.80 1.95
C ASP A 264 4.80 -44.07 3.23
N THR A 265 3.60 -44.65 3.12
CA THR A 265 2.69 -44.87 4.26
C THR A 265 3.35 -45.64 5.42
N ASN A 266 4.30 -46.53 5.11
CA ASN A 266 5.08 -47.30 6.08
C ASN A 266 6.07 -46.45 6.89
N ARG A 267 6.33 -45.21 6.48
CA ARG A 267 7.22 -44.24 7.15
C ARG A 267 6.45 -43.11 7.84
N SER A 268 5.11 -43.12 7.77
CA SER A 268 4.29 -42.09 8.38
C SER A 268 4.22 -42.27 9.90
N VAL A 269 5.16 -41.63 10.60
CA VAL A 269 5.22 -41.59 12.07
C VAL A 269 4.25 -40.56 12.67
N LEU A 270 4.18 -40.53 14.00
CA LEU A 270 3.47 -39.49 14.74
C LEU A 270 4.24 -38.15 14.67
N LEU A 271 3.54 -37.04 14.83
CA LEU A 271 4.17 -35.73 14.83
C LEU A 271 5.18 -35.55 15.97
N GLU A 272 4.96 -36.17 17.13
CA GLU A 272 5.97 -36.19 18.22
C GLU A 272 7.34 -36.69 17.71
N GLU A 273 7.33 -37.84 17.05
CA GLU A 273 8.53 -38.50 16.54
C GLU A 273 9.15 -37.70 15.39
N PHE A 274 8.31 -37.21 14.46
CA PHE A 274 8.76 -36.38 13.35
C PHE A 274 9.44 -35.08 13.82
N PHE A 275 8.85 -34.34 14.77
CA PHE A 275 9.39 -33.05 15.19
C PHE A 275 10.66 -33.18 16.04
N ASN A 276 10.90 -34.34 16.66
CA ASN A 276 12.18 -34.62 17.32
C ASN A 276 13.32 -34.68 16.31
N GLU A 277 13.16 -35.45 15.22
CA GLU A 277 14.20 -35.61 14.19
C GLU A 277 13.64 -35.55 12.75
N PRO A 278 13.26 -34.35 12.24
CA PRO A 278 12.58 -34.23 10.95
C PRO A 278 13.39 -34.74 9.74
N THR A 279 14.72 -34.73 9.86
CA THR A 279 15.66 -35.16 8.82
C THR A 279 15.70 -36.67 8.62
N GLU A 280 15.26 -37.47 9.61
CA GLU A 280 15.14 -38.92 9.47
C GLU A 280 13.95 -39.32 8.58
N TYR A 281 12.91 -38.49 8.52
CA TYR A 281 11.69 -38.78 7.78
C TYR A 281 11.64 -38.10 6.41
N ILE A 282 12.07 -36.83 6.33
CA ILE A 282 12.15 -36.07 5.07
C ILE A 282 13.61 -35.84 4.72
N HIS A 283 14.15 -36.73 3.87
CA HIS A 283 15.54 -36.69 3.44
C HIS A 283 15.84 -35.58 2.42
N ASP A 284 14.82 -35.11 1.68
CA ASP A 284 14.98 -33.98 0.78
C ASP A 284 15.14 -32.68 1.59
N ALA A 285 16.40 -32.27 1.77
CA ALA A 285 16.75 -31.07 2.52
C ALA A 285 16.11 -29.79 1.96
N ARG A 286 15.85 -29.72 0.65
CA ARG A 286 15.20 -28.56 0.02
C ARG A 286 13.73 -28.52 0.41
N VAL A 287 13.04 -29.67 0.36
CA VAL A 287 11.63 -29.77 0.79
C VAL A 287 11.51 -29.43 2.27
N LEU A 288 12.32 -30.07 3.13
CA LEU A 288 12.26 -29.84 4.57
C LEU A 288 12.59 -28.38 4.95
N ASN A 289 13.60 -27.76 4.33
CA ASN A 289 13.90 -26.35 4.56
C ASN A 289 12.77 -25.44 4.05
N GLY A 290 12.18 -25.76 2.91
CA GLY A 290 11.00 -25.05 2.40
C GLY A 290 9.80 -25.16 3.33
N MET A 291 9.63 -26.28 4.03
CA MET A 291 8.59 -26.44 5.03
C MET A 291 8.88 -25.64 6.30
N LYS A 292 10.12 -25.69 6.80
CA LYS A 292 10.57 -25.01 8.03
C LYS A 292 10.39 -23.49 7.99
N THR A 293 10.36 -22.88 6.81
CA THR A 293 10.13 -21.43 6.64
C THR A 293 8.64 -21.05 6.69
N THR A 294 7.72 -22.02 6.62
CA THR A 294 6.29 -21.74 6.65
C THR A 294 5.78 -21.49 8.08
N VAL A 295 4.84 -20.56 8.22
CA VAL A 295 4.16 -20.28 9.50
C VAL A 295 3.42 -21.51 10.03
N ARG A 296 2.87 -22.36 9.12
CA ARG A 296 2.12 -23.58 9.47
C ARG A 296 3.03 -24.60 10.18
N TYR A 297 4.20 -24.89 9.60
CA TYR A 297 5.19 -25.79 10.21
C TYR A 297 5.62 -25.32 11.61
N LEU A 298 5.96 -24.03 11.73
CA LEU A 298 6.42 -23.46 13.01
C LEU A 298 5.33 -23.49 14.09
N LYS A 299 4.07 -23.22 13.72
CA LYS A 299 2.92 -23.32 14.63
C LYS A 299 2.70 -24.76 15.09
N MET A 300 2.74 -25.73 14.17
CA MET A 300 2.54 -27.14 14.50
C MET A 300 3.65 -27.66 15.41
N GLY A 301 4.91 -27.42 15.06
CA GLY A 301 6.05 -27.84 15.88
C GLY A 301 5.99 -27.27 17.30
N ARG A 302 5.59 -25.99 17.45
CA ARG A 302 5.38 -25.39 18.77
C ARG A 302 4.27 -26.10 19.56
N ALA A 303 3.16 -26.46 18.92
CA ALA A 303 2.05 -27.14 19.56
C ALA A 303 2.44 -28.55 20.03
N VAL A 304 3.14 -29.31 19.20
CA VAL A 304 3.66 -30.65 19.53
C VAL A 304 4.63 -30.58 20.72
N MET A 305 5.62 -29.69 20.68
CA MET A 305 6.58 -29.52 21.77
C MET A 305 5.90 -29.11 23.09
N LYS A 306 4.90 -28.22 23.02
CA LYS A 306 4.10 -27.85 24.18
C LYS A 306 3.40 -29.07 24.79
N GLU A 307 2.81 -29.95 23.98
CA GLU A 307 2.16 -31.16 24.49
C GLU A 307 3.15 -32.14 25.14
N VAL A 308 4.33 -32.34 24.53
CA VAL A 308 5.39 -33.20 25.08
C VAL A 308 5.86 -32.68 26.44
N ASP A 309 6.04 -31.36 26.58
CA ASP A 309 6.45 -30.76 27.85
C ASP A 309 5.33 -30.82 28.90
N MET A 310 4.07 -30.63 28.50
CA MET A 310 2.92 -30.81 29.41
C MET A 310 2.79 -32.24 29.92
N GLU A 311 3.12 -33.24 29.09
CA GLU A 311 3.08 -34.64 29.48
C GLU A 311 4.17 -35.00 30.48
N LYS A 312 5.38 -34.46 30.30
CA LYS A 312 6.44 -34.56 31.32
C LYS A 312 5.97 -33.98 32.65
N VAL A 313 5.30 -32.82 32.62
CA VAL A 313 4.73 -32.20 33.83
C VAL A 313 3.65 -33.08 34.44
N ALA A 314 2.74 -33.64 33.65
CA ALA A 314 1.70 -34.54 34.13
C ALA A 314 2.30 -35.76 34.84
N ARG A 315 3.25 -36.46 34.19
CA ARG A 315 3.95 -37.62 34.81
C ARG A 315 4.63 -37.25 36.12
N MET A 316 5.37 -36.14 36.15
CA MET A 316 6.01 -35.65 37.38
C MET A 316 4.97 -35.38 38.49
N LEU A 317 3.81 -34.82 38.18
CA LEU A 317 2.75 -34.58 39.16
C LEU A 317 2.11 -35.88 39.64
N HIS A 318 1.88 -36.83 38.74
CA HIS A 318 1.43 -38.19 39.07
C HIS A 318 2.38 -38.89 40.05
N GLU A 319 3.69 -38.82 39.81
CA GLU A 319 4.73 -39.37 40.70
C GLU A 319 4.70 -38.73 42.10
N LYS A 320 4.29 -37.46 42.19
CA LYS A 320 4.12 -36.73 43.45
C LYS A 320 2.72 -36.91 44.07
N GLY A 321 1.87 -37.76 43.50
CA GLY A 321 0.52 -38.05 43.99
C GLY A 321 -0.54 -37.00 43.64
N VAL A 322 -0.24 -36.06 42.75
CA VAL A 322 -1.18 -35.03 42.28
C VAL A 322 -1.81 -35.52 40.98
N VAL A 323 -3.01 -36.11 41.07
CA VAL A 323 -3.73 -36.67 39.91
C VAL A 323 -5.00 -35.89 39.57
N SER A 324 -5.45 -34.99 40.44
CA SER A 324 -6.69 -34.23 40.30
C SER A 324 -6.53 -32.75 40.67
N LEU A 325 -7.48 -31.90 40.25
CA LEU A 325 -7.53 -30.49 40.64
C LEU A 325 -7.64 -30.29 42.16
N GLU A 326 -8.32 -31.20 42.86
CA GLU A 326 -8.40 -31.19 44.33
C GLU A 326 -7.02 -31.32 44.98
N GLN A 327 -6.21 -32.25 44.49
CA GLN A 327 -4.85 -32.43 44.99
C GLN A 327 -3.94 -31.28 44.55
N TRP A 328 -4.10 -30.77 43.32
CA TRP A 328 -3.37 -29.59 42.85
C TRP A 328 -3.60 -28.37 43.75
N ARG A 329 -4.83 -28.18 44.25
CA ARG A 329 -5.16 -27.08 45.18
C ARG A 329 -4.28 -27.10 46.42
N ASN A 330 -4.04 -28.29 46.98
CA ASN A 330 -3.30 -28.49 48.24
C ASN A 330 -1.81 -28.78 48.02
N TYR A 331 -1.37 -28.87 46.77
CA TYR A 331 0.01 -29.18 46.45
C TYR A 331 0.93 -27.98 46.74
N GLU A 332 1.90 -28.16 47.63
CA GLU A 332 2.83 -27.10 48.05
C GLU A 332 3.92 -26.83 47.01
N GLY A 333 4.31 -27.84 46.23
CA GLY A 333 5.46 -27.78 45.30
C GLY A 333 5.17 -27.08 43.96
N LYS A 334 4.19 -26.17 43.88
CA LYS A 334 3.77 -25.54 42.62
C LYS A 334 4.88 -24.78 41.90
N ASP A 335 5.89 -24.29 42.62
CA ASP A 335 7.01 -23.54 42.05
C ASP A 335 8.01 -24.43 41.31
N THR A 336 7.89 -25.76 41.47
CA THR A 336 8.65 -26.74 40.67
C THR A 336 8.01 -27.02 39.30
N VAL A 337 6.79 -26.54 39.08
CA VAL A 337 6.03 -26.73 37.84
C VAL A 337 6.30 -25.59 36.87
N SER A 338 6.39 -25.89 35.58
CA SER A 338 6.59 -24.86 34.56
C SER A 338 5.50 -23.77 34.66
N PRO A 339 5.83 -22.48 34.47
CA PRO A 339 4.86 -21.39 34.60
C PRO A 339 3.60 -21.58 33.76
N LEU A 340 3.75 -22.18 32.57
CA LEU A 340 2.65 -22.45 31.64
C LEU A 340 1.69 -23.52 32.18
N ALA A 341 2.20 -24.63 32.71
CA ALA A 341 1.38 -25.69 33.28
C ALA A 341 0.71 -25.24 34.59
N LYS A 342 1.47 -24.56 35.47
CA LYS A 342 0.95 -23.95 36.69
C LYS A 342 -0.21 -23.00 36.38
N GLY A 343 -0.02 -22.09 35.42
CA GLY A 343 -1.07 -21.15 35.00
C GLY A 343 -2.32 -21.83 34.44
N THR A 344 -2.16 -22.94 33.71
CA THR A 344 -3.29 -23.71 33.16
C THR A 344 -4.11 -24.35 34.27
N LEU A 345 -3.44 -25.02 35.22
CA LEU A 345 -4.10 -25.67 36.36
C LEU A 345 -4.73 -24.65 37.33
N ASP A 346 -4.05 -23.55 37.63
CA ASP A 346 -4.58 -22.49 38.51
C ASP A 346 -5.77 -21.75 37.86
N ALA A 347 -5.77 -21.56 36.54
CA ALA A 347 -6.92 -21.01 35.82
C ALA A 347 -8.14 -21.95 35.89
N ALA A 348 -7.92 -23.25 35.70
CA ALA A 348 -8.98 -24.25 35.85
C ALA A 348 -9.52 -24.30 37.28
N LEU A 349 -8.63 -24.35 38.29
CA LEU A 349 -9.00 -24.33 39.70
C LEU A 349 -9.85 -23.09 40.04
N SER A 350 -9.44 -21.92 39.55
CA SER A 350 -10.18 -20.66 39.72
C SER A 350 -11.59 -20.73 39.11
N ARG A 351 -11.75 -21.31 37.91
CA ARG A 351 -13.05 -21.49 37.25
C ARG A 351 -14.00 -22.41 38.05
N VAL A 352 -13.47 -23.50 38.62
CA VAL A 352 -14.29 -24.40 39.43
C VAL A 352 -14.72 -23.74 40.74
N GLN A 353 -13.84 -22.96 41.36
CA GLN A 353 -14.14 -22.23 42.60
C GLN A 353 -15.20 -21.13 42.40
N THR A 354 -15.11 -20.34 41.32
CA THR A 354 -16.13 -19.32 41.01
C THR A 354 -17.47 -19.93 40.65
N SER A 355 -17.49 -21.05 39.93
CA SER A 355 -18.73 -21.77 39.62
C SER A 355 -19.42 -22.32 40.88
N THR A 356 -18.64 -22.71 41.89
CA THR A 356 -19.15 -23.25 43.16
C THR A 356 -19.72 -22.16 44.08
N SER A 357 -19.18 -20.93 44.04
CA SER A 357 -19.68 -19.83 44.88
C SER A 357 -21.02 -19.26 44.40
N VAL A 358 -21.25 -19.20 43.08
CA VAL A 358 -22.51 -18.73 42.48
C VAL A 358 -23.70 -19.61 42.89
N VAL A 359 -23.47 -20.90 43.11
CA VAL A 359 -24.53 -21.82 43.59
C VAL A 359 -24.85 -21.61 45.07
N LYS A 360 -23.86 -21.23 45.90
CA LYS A 360 -24.06 -21.03 47.35
C LYS A 360 -24.71 -19.69 47.71
N SER A 361 -24.54 -18.64 46.90
CA SER A 361 -25.16 -17.32 47.15
C SER A 361 -26.67 -17.27 46.88
N ASN A 362 -27.22 -18.23 46.15
CA ASN A 362 -28.66 -18.25 45.80
C ASN A 362 -29.54 -18.93 46.87
N GLY A 363 -28.97 -19.33 48.01
CA GLY A 363 -29.64 -20.15 49.04
C GLY A 363 -30.02 -19.45 50.35
N ALA A 364 -29.80 -18.14 50.51
CA ALA A 364 -30.12 -17.45 51.75
C ALA A 364 -30.64 -16.02 51.51
N GLY A 365 -31.97 -15.86 51.50
CA GLY A 365 -32.67 -14.62 51.81
C GLY A 365 -32.31 -13.39 50.96
N GLY A 366 -32.90 -13.26 49.76
CA GLY A 366 -32.83 -12.00 49.03
C GLY A 366 -33.58 -12.05 47.71
N ILE A 367 -34.73 -11.36 47.65
CA ILE A 367 -35.46 -11.11 46.41
C ILE A 367 -34.54 -10.29 45.49
N VAL A 368 -34.05 -10.91 44.41
CA VAL A 368 -33.38 -10.17 43.32
C VAL A 368 -34.02 -10.55 42.00
N ARG A 369 -34.72 -9.57 41.43
CA ARG A 369 -35.25 -9.58 40.06
C ARG A 369 -34.14 -9.91 39.08
N VAL A 370 -34.28 -10.99 38.34
CA VAL A 370 -33.54 -11.19 37.09
C VAL A 370 -34.39 -10.63 35.97
N CYS A 371 -33.97 -9.48 35.42
CA CYS A 371 -34.41 -9.04 34.11
C CYS A 371 -33.93 -10.06 33.08
N VAL A 372 -34.89 -10.75 32.47
CA VAL A 372 -34.71 -11.34 31.13
C VAL A 372 -34.86 -10.18 30.16
N GLN A 373 -33.87 -9.96 29.31
CA GLN A 373 -33.99 -9.03 28.18
C GLN A 373 -33.68 -9.82 26.90
N CYS A 374 -34.61 -9.69 25.97
CA CYS A 374 -34.60 -10.25 24.62
C CYS A 374 -33.34 -9.91 23.82
#